data_AF-A0A442DXK7-F1
#
_entry.id   AF-A0A442DXK7-F1
#
_cell.length_a   1.000
_cell.length_b   1.000
_cell.length_c   1.000
_cell.angle_alpha   90.00
_cell.angle_beta   90.00
_cell.angle_gamma   90.00
#
_symmetry.space_group_name_H-M   'P 1'
#
loop_
_entity.id
_entity.type
_entity.pdbx_description
1 polymer ?
#
loop_
_entity_poly.entity_id
_entity_poly.type
_entity_poly.pdbx_seq_one_letter_code
_entity_poly.pdbx_strand_id
1 'polypeptide(L)' 'IPLVCLTGQVPTSLIGSDAFQECDTVGITRPCTKHNWLVKDVNDLAATIHEAFHVATTGRPGPVVVDIPK' A
#
# COMPACT_ATOMS: atom_id res chain seq x y z
N ILE A 1 -3.96 -15.16 -7.55
CA ILE A 1 -2.57 -15.41 -7.13
C ILE A 1 -2.32 -14.54 -5.91
N PRO A 2 -1.84 -15.10 -4.79
CA PRO A 2 -1.45 -14.29 -3.64
C PRO A 2 -0.17 -13.50 -3.99
N LEU A 3 -0.25 -12.17 -3.93
CA LEU A 3 0.87 -11.27 -4.21
C LEU A 3 0.80 -10.11 -3.24
N VAL A 4 1.93 -9.75 -2.64
CA VAL A 4 2.06 -8.56 -1.78
C VAL A 4 3.08 -7.64 -2.44
N CYS A 5 2.62 -6.48 -2.90
CA CYS A 5 3.45 -5.45 -3.51
C CYS A 5 3.77 -4.36 -2.47
N LEU A 6 5.05 -4.08 -2.25
CA LEU A 6 5.49 -2.98 -1.41
C LEU A 6 5.96 -1.85 -2.31
N THR A 7 5.44 -0.64 -2.11
CA THR A 7 5.79 0.54 -2.89
C THR A 7 6.33 1.63 -1.97
N GLY A 8 7.28 2.41 -2.48
CA GLY A 8 7.74 3.62 -1.82
C GLY A 8 6.86 4.79 -2.20
N GLN A 9 6.67 5.70 -1.25
CA GLN A 9 5.94 6.95 -1.44
C GLN A 9 6.81 8.14 -1.00
N VAL A 10 6.47 9.34 -1.48
CA VAL A 10 7.07 10.58 -0.98
C VAL A 10 6.84 10.74 0.54
N PRO A 11 7.65 11.52 1.27
CA PRO A 11 7.40 11.82 2.68
C PRO A 11 5.96 12.28 2.91
N THR A 12 5.37 11.87 4.03
CA THR A 12 3.95 12.12 4.33
C THR A 12 3.53 13.59 4.21
N SER A 13 4.43 14.53 4.54
CA SER A 13 4.20 15.97 4.42
C SER A 13 4.10 16.49 2.98
N LEU A 14 4.55 15.71 1.99
CA LEU A 14 4.57 16.06 0.57
C LEU A 14 3.49 15.34 -0.24
N ILE A 15 2.69 14.46 0.38
CA ILE A 15 1.59 13.78 -0.30
C ILE A 15 0.51 14.80 -0.66
N GLY A 16 0.10 14.83 -1.93
CA GLY A 16 -0.85 15.75 -2.53
C GLY A 16 -0.24 17.08 -2.99
N SER A 17 1.08 17.19 -3.07
CA SER A 17 1.79 18.44 -3.43
C SER A 17 2.41 18.42 -4.83
N ASP A 18 2.14 17.39 -5.62
CA ASP A 18 2.79 17.11 -6.91
C ASP A 18 4.31 17.04 -6.76
N ALA A 19 4.77 16.39 -5.69
CA ALA A 19 6.18 16.23 -5.40
C ALA A 19 6.87 15.34 -6.45
N PHE A 20 8.20 15.42 -6.52
CA PHE A 20 8.96 14.62 -7.49
C PHE A 20 8.70 13.12 -7.30
N GLN A 21 8.27 12.45 -8.38
CA GLN A 21 7.87 11.04 -8.41
C GLN A 21 6.66 10.69 -7.52
N GLU A 22 5.89 11.68 -7.09
CA GLU A 22 4.62 11.44 -6.44
C GLU A 22 3.62 10.85 -7.43
N CYS A 23 2.88 9.84 -6.96
CA CYS A 23 1.78 9.25 -7.69
C CYS A 23 0.73 8.76 -6.68
N ASP A 24 -0.56 8.88 -7.01
CA ASP A 24 -1.64 8.28 -6.22
C ASP A 24 -1.68 6.76 -6.46
N THR A 25 -0.66 6.05 -5.97
CA THR A 25 -0.52 4.60 -6.10
C THR A 25 -1.74 3.88 -5.53
N VAL A 26 -2.30 4.38 -4.42
CA VAL A 26 -3.51 3.80 -3.80
C VAL A 26 -4.73 3.97 -4.71
N GLY A 27 -4.97 5.16 -5.25
CA GLY A 27 -6.08 5.41 -6.18
C GLY A 27 -5.95 4.61 -7.47
N ILE A 28 -4.76 4.61 -8.08
CA ILE A 28 -4.47 3.92 -9.35
C ILE A 28 -4.61 2.40 -9.20
N THR A 29 -4.17 1.83 -8.09
CA THR A 29 -4.19 0.37 -7.88
C THR A 29 -5.49 -0.14 -7.28
N ARG A 30 -6.38 0.74 -6.81
CA ARG A 30 -7.66 0.35 -6.19
C ARG A 30 -8.53 -0.61 -7.03
N PRO A 31 -8.70 -0.43 -8.35
CA PRO A 31 -9.54 -1.32 -9.15
C PRO A 31 -8.86 -2.65 -9.53
N CYS A 32 -7.53 -2.76 -9.40
CA CYS A 32 -6.76 -3.94 -9.84
C CYS A 32 -6.11 -4.71 -8.68
N THR A 33 -6.30 -4.25 -7.44
CA THR A 33 -5.87 -4.94 -6.22
C THR A 33 -7.07 -5.45 -5.44
N LYS A 34 -6.86 -6.51 -4.67
CA LYS A 34 -7.84 -7.00 -3.71
C LYS A 34 -8.03 -6.00 -2.56
N HIS A 35 -6.93 -5.36 -2.15
CA HIS A 35 -6.90 -4.30 -1.16
C HIS A 35 -5.59 -3.53 -1.25
N ASN A 36 -5.57 -2.30 -0.74
CA ASN A 36 -4.36 -1.52 -0.61
C ASN A 36 -4.38 -0.59 0.61
N TRP A 37 -3.18 -0.26 1.11
CA TRP A 37 -2.97 0.59 2.28
C TRP A 37 -1.96 1.70 1.95
N LEU A 38 -2.12 2.86 2.62
CA LEU A 38 -1.10 3.91 2.74
C LEU A 38 -0.71 4.02 4.22
N VAL A 39 0.52 3.65 4.54
CA VAL A 39 1.03 3.68 5.92
C VAL A 39 1.45 5.10 6.27
N LYS A 40 0.71 5.77 7.17
CA LYS A 40 1.01 7.16 7.57
C LYS A 40 1.83 7.28 8.86
N ASP A 41 1.84 6.24 9.67
CA ASP A 41 2.59 6.15 10.93
C ASP A 41 3.42 4.85 10.94
N VAL A 42 4.68 4.95 11.36
CA VAL A 42 5.58 3.80 11.49
C VAL A 42 5.06 2.75 12.48
N ASN A 43 4.28 3.16 13.49
CA ASN A 43 3.68 2.27 14.47
C ASN A 43 2.63 1.33 13.85
N ASP A 44 2.02 1.73 12.73
CA ASP A 44 1.01 0.93 12.02
C ASP A 44 1.65 -0.06 11.03
N LEU A 45 2.94 0.11 10.71
CA LEU A 45 3.60 -0.65 9.65
C LEU A 45 3.55 -2.16 9.91
N ALA A 46 3.91 -2.59 11.12
CA ALA A 46 3.96 -4.02 11.46
C ALA A 46 2.58 -4.68 11.33
N ALA A 47 1.54 -4.06 11.90
CA ALA A 47 0.18 -4.56 11.83
C ALA A 47 -0.32 -4.61 10.36
N THR A 48 -0.04 -3.56 9.58
CA THR A 48 -0.42 -3.47 8.16
C THR A 48 0.24 -4.58 7.33
N ILE A 49 1.52 -4.89 7.57
CA ILE A 49 2.20 -5.98 6.85
C ILE A 49 1.56 -7.33 7.20
N HIS A 50 1.29 -7.61 8.49
CA HIS A 50 0.61 -8.85 8.88
C HIS A 50 -0.76 -8.99 8.21
N GLU A 51 -1.53 -7.90 8.18
CA GLU A 51 -2.83 -7.86 7.51
C GLU A 51 -2.69 -8.07 6.00
N ALA A 52 -1.71 -7.44 5.34
CA ALA A 52 -1.49 -7.58 3.90
C ALA A 52 -1.26 -9.04 3.49
N PHE A 53 -0.42 -9.77 4.23
CA PHE A 53 -0.21 -11.21 3.98
C PHE A 53 -1.46 -12.04 4.26
N HIS A 54 -2.20 -11.72 5.33
CA HIS A 54 -3.46 -12.39 5.64
C HIS A 54 -4.49 -12.17 4.52
N VAL A 55 -4.73 -10.94 4.09
CA VAL A 55 -5.70 -10.59 3.05
C VAL A 55 -5.29 -11.15 1.69
N ALA A 56 -3.99 -11.13 1.34
CA ALA A 56 -3.53 -11.67 0.07
C ALA A 56 -3.78 -13.18 -0.08
N THR A 57 -3.74 -13.93 1.04
CA THR A 57 -3.77 -15.40 1.04
C THR A 57 -5.12 -16.00 1.42
N THR A 58 -5.95 -15.30 2.21
CA THR A 58 -7.22 -15.83 2.71
C THR A 58 -8.40 -15.64 1.76
N GLY A 59 -9.40 -16.53 1.84
CA GLY A 59 -10.56 -16.52 0.95
C GLY A 59 -10.15 -16.77 -0.50
N ARG A 60 -10.58 -15.90 -1.43
CA ARG A 60 -10.04 -15.88 -2.79
C ARG A 60 -8.70 -15.14 -2.81
N PRO A 61 -7.56 -15.81 -3.10
CA PRO A 61 -6.25 -15.15 -3.07
C PRO A 61 -6.13 -14.08 -4.16
N GLY A 62 -5.47 -12.97 -3.84
CA GLY A 62 -5.35 -11.84 -4.76
C GLY A 62 -4.18 -10.92 -4.43
N PRO A 63 -3.84 -10.01 -5.36
CA PRO A 63 -2.78 -9.04 -5.13
C PRO A 63 -3.21 -7.96 -4.14
N VAL A 64 -2.30 -7.54 -3.28
CA VAL A 64 -2.48 -6.38 -2.40
C VAL A 64 -1.28 -5.44 -2.51
N VAL A 65 -1.47 -4.16 -2.18
CA VAL A 65 -0.41 -3.14 -2.20
C VAL A 65 -0.29 -2.45 -0.84
N VAL A 66 0.93 -2.30 -0.34
CA VAL A 66 1.23 -1.49 0.84
C VAL A 66 2.16 -0.36 0.43
N ASP A 67 1.65 0.87 0.49
CA ASP A 67 2.38 2.08 0.11
C ASP A 67 3.04 2.71 1.36
N ILE A 68 4.36 2.87 1.32
CA ILE A 68 5.20 3.21 2.46
C ILE A 68 5.97 4.52 2.16
N PRO A 69 5.60 5.64 2.80
CA PRO A 69 6.33 6.90 2.72
C PRO A 69 7.78 6.78 3.19
N LYS A 70 8.66 7.57 2.56
CA LYS A 70 10.07 7.74 2.95
C LYS A 70 10.23 8.29 4.37
#